data_AF-A0A958ZZJ7-F1
#
_entry.id   AF-A0A958ZZJ7-F1
#
_cell.length_a   1.000
_cell.length_b   1.000
_cell.length_c   1.000
_cell.angle_alpha   90.00
_cell.angle_beta   90.00
_cell.angle_gamma   90.00
#
_symmetry.space_group_name_H-M   'P 1'
#
loop_
_entity.id
_entity.type
_entity.pdbx_description
1 polymer ?
#
loop_
_entity_poly.entity_id
_entity_poly.type
_entity_poly.pdbx_seq_one_letter_code
_entity_poly.pdbx_strand_id
1 'polypeptide(L)'
;ILASAMTNNQVVAFIIATFLSFILFTGLNSLAGINVWSAISLPLSKMSLEYHYHAMSKGLLDSRDIIYLISVSALFLFFSKLILDYKK
;
A
#
# COMPACT_ATOMS: atom_id res chain seq x y z
N ILE A 1 7.06 8.62 -4.06
CA ILE A 1 7.72 9.74 -3.33
C ILE A 1 8.70 9.20 -2.30
N LEU A 2 8.27 8.31 -1.41
CA LEU A 2 9.10 7.70 -0.36
C LEU A 2 10.43 7.12 -0.84
N ALA A 3 10.41 6.25 -1.86
CA ALA A 3 11.64 5.60 -2.35
C ALA A 3 12.69 6.60 -2.88
N SER A 4 12.25 7.71 -3.49
CA SER A 4 13.15 8.77 -3.97
C SER A 4 13.73 9.61 -2.84
N ALA A 5 13.08 9.69 -1.67
CA ALA A 5 13.61 10.38 -0.50
C ALA A 5 14.70 9.53 0.21
N MET A 6 14.58 8.20 0.14
CA MET A 6 15.53 7.28 0.78
C MET A 6 16.88 7.23 0.09
N THR A 7 16.92 7.19 -1.25
CA THR A 7 18.16 7.00 -2.02
C THR A 7 18.40 8.12 -3.04
N ASN A 8 19.65 8.54 -3.16
CA ASN A 8 20.10 9.51 -4.18
C ASN A 8 20.27 8.85 -5.57
N ASN A 9 20.28 7.52 -5.64
CA ASN A 9 20.40 6.79 -6.91
C ASN A 9 19.01 6.46 -7.48
N GLN A 10 18.69 7.05 -8.64
CA GLN A 10 17.40 6.92 -9.32
C GLN A 10 17.03 5.46 -9.65
N VAL A 11 18.00 4.63 -10.03
CA VAL A 11 17.76 3.21 -10.35
C VAL A 11 17.34 2.45 -9.10
N VAL A 12 18.04 2.68 -7.98
CA VAL A 12 17.71 2.05 -6.69
C VAL A 12 16.35 2.55 -6.18
N ALA A 13 16.04 3.84 -6.36
CA ALA A 13 14.74 4.40 -6.01
C ALA A 13 13.60 3.72 -6.77
N PHE A 14 13.80 3.47 -8.07
CA PHE A 14 12.82 2.79 -8.91
C PHE A 14 12.58 1.34 -8.48
N ILE A 15 13.64 0.57 -8.21
CA ILE A 15 13.52 -0.83 -7.77
C ILE A 15 12.76 -0.91 -6.44
N ILE A 16 13.13 -0.07 -5.47
CA ILE A 16 12.45 -0.02 -4.16
C ILE A 16 10.99 0.39 -4.32
N ALA A 17 10.70 1.40 -5.15
CA ALA A 17 9.33 1.84 -5.40
C ALA A 17 8.48 0.72 -5.99
N THR A 18 8.95 0.07 -7.06
CA THR A 18 8.22 -1.01 -7.74
C THR A 18 8.02 -2.22 -6.84
N PHE A 19 9.06 -2.63 -6.10
CA PHE A 19 8.97 -3.75 -5.18
C PHE A 19 7.99 -3.48 -4.02
N LEU A 20 8.05 -2.28 -3.45
CA LEU A 20 7.15 -1.88 -2.36
C LEU A 20 5.70 -1.78 -2.85
N SER A 21 5.48 -1.18 -4.03
CA SER A 21 4.15 -1.11 -4.66
C SER A 21 3.58 -2.51 -4.94
N PHE A 22 4.40 -3.45 -5.40
CA PHE A 22 3.97 -4.83 -5.63
C PHE A 22 3.54 -5.53 -4.34
N ILE A 23 4.30 -5.39 -3.26
CA ILE A 23 3.97 -5.97 -1.94
C ILE A 23 2.68 -5.38 -1.38
N LEU A 24 2.49 -4.07 -1.48
CA LEU A 24 1.29 -3.40 -0.97
C LEU A 24 0.04 -3.77 -1.76
N PHE A 25 0.17 -3.97 -3.07
CA PHE A 25 -0.96 -4.30 -3.92
C PHE A 25 -1.33 -5.78 -3.79
N THR A 26 -0.39 -6.69 -4.07
CA THR A 26 -0.65 -8.14 -4.19
C THR A 26 -0.19 -8.94 -2.96
N GLY A 27 0.82 -8.46 -2.24
CA GLY A 27 1.38 -9.17 -1.08
C GLY A 27 0.38 -9.33 0.07
N LEU A 28 -0.44 -8.30 0.34
CA LEU A 28 -1.49 -8.35 1.37
C LEU A 28 -2.60 -9.35 1.01
N ASN A 29 -3.02 -9.38 -0.25
CA ASN A 29 -4.05 -10.32 -0.73
C ASN A 29 -3.55 -11.77 -0.71
N SER A 30 -2.30 -11.99 -1.10
CA SER A 30 -1.66 -13.31 -1.07
C SER A 30 -1.53 -13.85 0.35
N LEU A 31 -1.25 -12.99 1.34
CA LEU A 31 -1.27 -13.35 2.76
C LEU A 31 -2.67 -13.66 3.27
N ALA A 32 -3.71 -12.96 2.79
CA ALA A 32 -5.09 -13.20 3.17
C ALA A 32 -5.65 -14.54 2.65
N GLY A 33 -5.11 -15.04 1.53
CA GLY A 33 -5.48 -16.34 0.93
C GLY A 33 -4.87 -17.57 1.63
N ILE A 34 -3.94 -17.38 2.57
CA ILE A 34 -3.37 -18.49 3.34
C ILE A 34 -4.38 -18.91 4.42
N ASN A 35 -5.12 -19.98 4.14
CA ASN A 35 -6.18 -20.59 4.97
C ASN A 35 -5.77 -21.01 6.39
N VAL A 36 -4.54 -20.75 6.83
CA VAL A 36 -4.05 -21.04 8.18
C VAL A 36 -4.63 -20.07 9.23
N TRP A 37 -5.07 -18.87 8.81
CA TRP A 37 -5.54 -17.81 9.72
C TRP A 37 -6.99 -17.37 9.42
N SER A 38 -7.95 -18.30 9.48
CA SER A 38 -9.37 -18.03 9.16
C SER A 38 -10.03 -16.89 9.96
N ALA A 39 -9.48 -16.52 11.13
CA ALA A 39 -9.99 -15.38 11.92
C ALA A 39 -9.38 -14.02 11.49
N ILE A 40 -8.19 -14.03 10.87
CA ILE A 40 -7.48 -12.84 10.40
C ILE A 40 -7.69 -12.61 8.90
N SER A 41 -8.09 -13.63 8.14
CA SER A 41 -8.35 -13.52 6.70
C SER A 41 -9.38 -12.43 6.35
N LEU A 42 -10.45 -12.27 7.14
CA LEU A 42 -11.48 -11.24 6.91
C LEU A 42 -10.97 -9.79 7.08
N PRO A 43 -10.32 -9.41 8.20
CA PRO A 43 -9.75 -8.07 8.32
C PRO A 43 -8.58 -7.84 7.36
N LEU A 44 -7.77 -8.86 7.07
CA LEU A 44 -6.63 -8.73 6.16
C LEU A 44 -7.08 -8.56 4.69
N SER A 45 -8.13 -9.27 4.28
CA SER A 45 -8.76 -9.11 2.96
C SER A 45 -9.39 -7.73 2.82
N LYS A 46 -10.06 -7.22 3.88
CA LYS A 46 -10.54 -5.83 3.92
C LYS A 46 -9.41 -4.80 3.95
N MET A 47 -8.22 -5.14 4.43
CA MET A 47 -7.05 -4.25 4.39
C MET A 47 -6.28 -4.37 3.07
N SER A 48 -6.63 -5.32 2.21
CA SER A 48 -5.94 -5.53 0.94
C SER A 48 -6.39 -4.49 -0.08
N LEU A 49 -5.44 -3.75 -0.63
CA LEU A 49 -5.70 -2.71 -1.64
C LEU A 49 -6.38 -3.30 -2.89
N GLU A 50 -6.08 -4.55 -3.23
CA GLU A 50 -6.68 -5.30 -4.33
C GLU A 50 -8.21 -5.53 -4.16
N TYR A 51 -8.69 -5.79 -2.94
CA TYR A 51 -10.12 -6.02 -2.68
C TYR A 51 -10.93 -4.73 -2.91
N HIS A 52 -10.44 -3.61 -2.36
CA HIS A 52 -11.00 -2.29 -2.61
C HIS A 52 -10.89 -1.88 -4.09
N TYR A 53 -9.77 -2.20 -4.74
CA TYR A 53 -9.57 -1.91 -6.16
C TYR A 53 -10.53 -2.70 -7.06
N HIS A 54 -10.80 -3.97 -6.75
CA HIS A 54 -11.74 -4.79 -7.51
C HIS A 54 -13.20 -4.34 -7.32
N ALA A 55 -13.59 -3.90 -6.11
CA ALA A 55 -14.89 -3.29 -5.85
C ALA A 55 -15.05 -1.96 -6.62
N MET A 56 -14.01 -1.11 -6.59
CA MET A 56 -13.94 0.14 -7.35
C MET A 56 -14.02 -0.09 -8.86
N SER A 57 -13.34 -1.13 -9.39
CA SER A 57 -13.36 -1.50 -10.81
C SER A 57 -14.74 -1.96 -11.30
N LYS A 58 -15.62 -2.41 -10.40
CA LYS A 58 -17.02 -2.76 -10.70
C LYS A 58 -17.95 -1.54 -10.68
N GLY A 59 -17.41 -0.33 -10.46
CA GLY A 59 -18.18 0.91 -10.44
C GLY A 59 -18.94 1.16 -9.13
N LEU A 60 -18.76 0.31 -8.11
CA LEU A 60 -19.29 0.55 -6.77
C LEU A 60 -18.24 1.33 -5.97
N LEU A 61 -18.21 2.64 -6.16
CA LEU A 61 -17.38 3.54 -5.36
C LEU A 61 -18.08 3.82 -4.03
N ASP A 62 -17.76 3.06 -2.98
CA ASP A 62 -18.14 3.45 -1.60
C ASP A 62 -17.12 4.48 -1.06
N SER A 63 -17.60 5.39 -0.22
CA SER A 63 -16.81 6.35 0.55
C SER A 63 -15.64 5.70 1.32
N ARG A 64 -15.84 4.46 1.79
CA ARG A 64 -14.84 3.67 2.52
C ARG A 64 -13.61 3.35 1.68
N ASP A 65 -13.79 3.03 0.40
CA ASP A 65 -12.70 2.66 -0.50
C ASP A 65 -11.81 3.86 -0.81
N ILE A 66 -12.45 5.03 -0.99
CA ILE A 66 -11.77 6.32 -1.24
C ILE A 66 -10.98 6.75 0.00
N ILE A 67 -11.60 6.68 1.18
CA ILE A 67 -10.93 7.01 2.46
C ILE A 67 -9.74 6.08 2.68
N TYR A 68 -9.87 4.79 2.37
CA TYR A 68 -8.76 3.84 2.46
C TYR A 68 -7.60 4.25 1.54
N LEU A 69 -7.86 4.52 0.26
CA LEU A 69 -6.84 4.96 -0.71
C LEU A 69 -6.13 6.24 -0.27
N ILE A 70 -6.89 7.22 0.23
CA ILE A 70 -6.35 8.49 0.73
C ILE A 70 -5.50 8.26 1.98
N SER A 71 -5.96 7.42 2.92
CA SER A 71 -5.21 7.12 4.15
C SER A 71 -3.87 6.44 3.86
N VAL A 72 -3.84 5.49 2.93
CA VAL A 72 -2.62 4.81 2.47
C VAL A 72 -1.69 5.81 1.80
N SER A 73 -2.21 6.67 0.92
CA SER A 73 -1.43 7.72 0.26
C SER A 73 -0.83 8.72 1.25
N ALA A 74 -1.61 9.16 2.23
CA ALA A 74 -1.18 10.06 3.30
C ALA A 74 -0.09 9.41 4.19
N LEU A 75 -0.21 8.11 4.47
CA LEU A 75 0.79 7.35 5.22
C LEU A 75 2.14 7.31 4.46
N PHE A 76 2.14 7.07 3.15
CA PHE A 76 3.37 7.13 2.35
C PHE A 76 3.98 8.54 2.30
N LEU A 77 3.16 9.58 2.25
CA LEU A 77 3.62 10.97 2.32
C LEU A 77 4.20 11.30 3.71
N PHE A 78 3.57 10.83 4.77
CA PHE A 78 4.07 11.01 6.14
C PHE A 78 5.43 10.36 6.33
N PHE A 79 5.60 9.10 5.91
CA PHE A 79 6.92 8.45 5.95
C PHE A 79 7.95 9.18 5.07
N SER A 80 7.54 9.68 3.90
CA SER A 80 8.43 10.48 3.05
C SER A 80 8.91 11.73 3.78
N LYS A 81 8.03 12.42 4.51
CA LYS A 81 8.38 13.59 5.32
C LYS A 81 9.35 13.23 6.45
N LEU A 82 9.09 12.15 7.18
CA LEU A 82 9.92 11.71 8.31
C LEU A 82 11.35 11.40 7.86
N ILE A 83 11.52 10.73 6.72
CA ILE A 83 12.82 10.43 6.12
C ILE A 83 13.54 11.73 5.70
N LEU A 84 12.80 12.72 5.23
CA LEU A 84 13.36 14.02 4.84
C LEU A 84 13.81 14.84 6.05
N ASP A 85 13.01 14.88 7.13
CA ASP A 85 13.36 15.54 8.39
C ASP A 85 14.55 14.87 9.08
N TYR A 86 14.69 13.54 8.98
CA TYR A 86 15.84 12.81 9.52
C TYR A 86 17.16 13.07 8.75
N LYS A 87 17.07 13.44 7.47
CA LYS A 87 18.24 13.80 6.64
C LYS A 87 18.69 15.26 6.80
N LYS A 88 17.91 16.07 7.51
CA LYS A 88 18.27 17.45 7.89
C LYS A 88 19.15 17.42 9.13
#